data_AF-A0A1G1I2V5-F1
#
_entry.id   AF-A0A1G1I2V5-F1
#
_cell.length_a   1.000
_cell.length_b   1.000
_cell.length_c   1.000
_cell.angle_alpha   90.00
_cell.angle_beta   90.00
_cell.angle_gamma   90.00
#
_symmetry.space_group_name_H-M   'P 1'
#
loop_
_entity.id
_entity.type
_entity.pdbx_description
1 polymer ?
#
loop_
_entity_poly.entity_id
_entity_poly.type
_entity_poly.pdbx_seq_one_letter_code
_entity_poly.pdbx_strand_id
1 'polypeptide(L)'
;MTRRTIVLCFIGTIASIGALSAHREAIGATSASVLMERASTCERRLLASPSLMKLRSSWERCIARYAAAASAAPAHPLARTALQRQAELTLALSRRSGRRQDADAAERLAVRLRARNADQAAAPDGAATSASGARSSPAPRTRPGIRVIIDPGHGGKDPGAVGDAGVQEKDVVLDVAKRVRTVLSKDRRVTVILTRADDRFLPLEARTAFATERRADLFISIHANSSPRRAATGVETYVLGGSSDEDARATAERENTTPGQAAPNTNALIQAMLADLSDTTREEHSIALAHSVKESFVRTVGARYPVVDLGIKRAPFYVLLNTGMPSILAEIAFLSNPEDERRLAQTSFRQRVAEALAAGILAYAASPVMARSAE
;
A
#
# COMPACT_ATOMS: atom_id res chain seq x y z
N MET A 1 -59.05 10.91 -49.15
CA MET A 1 -57.68 11.18 -49.66
C MET A 1 -56.82 11.74 -48.53
N THR A 2 -55.70 11.07 -48.25
CA THR A 2 -54.40 11.60 -47.76
C THR A 2 -54.34 12.58 -46.58
N ARG A 3 -53.67 12.14 -45.50
CA ARG A 3 -52.46 12.82 -44.97
C ARG A 3 -51.63 11.85 -44.11
N ARG A 4 -50.65 11.20 -44.76
CA ARG A 4 -49.43 10.64 -44.16
C ARG A 4 -48.30 11.64 -44.43
N THR A 5 -47.25 11.56 -43.61
CA THR A 5 -45.89 12.13 -43.77
C THR A 5 -45.61 13.36 -42.93
N ILE A 6 -44.78 13.19 -41.89
CA ILE A 6 -43.44 13.81 -41.68
C ILE A 6 -43.01 13.42 -40.26
N VAL A 7 -42.23 12.34 -40.11
CA VAL A 7 -41.23 12.17 -39.02
C VAL A 7 -40.21 11.14 -39.51
N LEU A 8 -39.20 11.56 -40.27
CA LEU A 8 -38.00 10.75 -40.50
C LEU A 8 -36.87 11.70 -40.94
N CYS A 9 -35.99 12.11 -40.01
CA CYS A 9 -34.61 12.52 -40.33
C CYS A 9 -33.70 12.90 -39.13
N PHE A 10 -34.05 12.64 -37.86
CA PHE A 10 -33.18 13.05 -36.73
C PHE A 10 -32.37 11.93 -36.03
N ILE A 11 -32.45 10.67 -36.49
CA ILE A 11 -31.81 9.54 -35.82
C ILE A 11 -30.42 9.18 -36.42
N GLY A 12 -30.11 9.64 -37.64
CA GLY A 12 -28.86 9.28 -38.34
C GLY A 12 -27.59 10.04 -37.90
N THR A 13 -27.71 11.20 -37.28
CA THR A 13 -26.55 12.07 -36.99
C THR A 13 -25.88 11.77 -35.65
N ILE A 14 -26.60 11.21 -34.68
CA ILE A 14 -26.09 10.97 -33.31
C ILE A 14 -25.20 9.71 -33.25
N ALA A 15 -25.52 8.67 -34.01
CA ALA A 15 -24.74 7.42 -34.03
C ALA A 15 -23.34 7.59 -34.66
N SER A 16 -23.21 8.46 -35.67
CA SER A 16 -21.94 8.72 -36.37
C SER A 16 -20.95 9.54 -35.51
N ILE A 17 -21.44 10.38 -34.61
CA ILE A 17 -20.61 11.20 -33.70
C ILE A 17 -20.03 10.33 -32.57
N GLY A 18 -20.81 9.40 -32.01
CA GLY A 18 -20.36 8.48 -30.96
C GLY A 18 -19.26 7.52 -31.43
N ALA A 19 -19.39 6.98 -32.66
CA ALA A 19 -18.38 6.10 -33.25
C ALA A 19 -17.06 6.83 -33.55
N LEU A 20 -17.12 8.09 -34.01
CA LEU A 20 -15.92 8.92 -34.22
C LEU A 20 -15.21 9.24 -32.90
N SER A 21 -15.95 9.52 -31.82
CA SER A 21 -15.38 9.84 -30.50
C SER A 21 -14.64 8.63 -29.90
N ALA A 22 -15.27 7.46 -29.89
CA ALA A 22 -14.67 6.22 -29.39
C ALA A 22 -13.43 5.80 -30.20
N HIS A 23 -13.47 5.99 -31.52
CA HIS A 23 -12.30 5.71 -32.37
C HIS A 23 -11.14 6.69 -32.10
N ARG A 24 -11.43 7.96 -31.79
CA ARG A 24 -10.42 8.98 -31.45
C ARG A 24 -9.78 8.70 -30.09
N GLU A 25 -10.56 8.26 -29.12
CA GLU A 25 -10.09 7.83 -27.80
C GLU A 25 -9.19 6.58 -27.90
N ALA A 26 -9.59 5.58 -28.70
CA ALA A 26 -8.80 4.36 -28.91
C ALA A 26 -7.45 4.63 -29.62
N ILE A 27 -7.44 5.52 -30.62
CA ILE A 27 -6.19 5.96 -31.28
C ILE A 27 -5.30 6.72 -30.28
N GLY A 28 -5.88 7.61 -29.47
CA GLY A 28 -5.17 8.35 -28.42
C GLY A 28 -4.54 7.45 -27.37
N ALA A 29 -5.28 6.45 -26.88
CA ALA A 29 -4.79 5.45 -25.92
C ALA A 29 -3.64 4.60 -26.48
N THR A 30 -3.75 4.17 -27.75
CA THR A 30 -2.70 3.42 -28.45
C THR A 30 -1.43 4.26 -28.59
N SER A 31 -1.56 5.52 -29.00
CA SER A 31 -0.44 6.48 -29.10
C SER A 31 0.22 6.74 -27.74
N ALA A 32 -0.58 6.93 -26.68
CA ALA A 32 -0.09 7.16 -25.32
C ALA A 32 0.70 5.96 -24.78
N SER A 33 0.25 4.73 -25.03
CA SER A 33 0.96 3.51 -24.62
C SER A 33 2.35 3.38 -25.26
N VAL A 34 2.47 3.64 -26.56
CA VAL A 34 3.74 3.60 -27.29
C VAL A 34 4.70 4.70 -26.80
N LEU A 35 4.19 5.90 -26.54
CA LEU A 35 4.99 7.00 -26.00
C LEU A 35 5.45 6.72 -24.58
N MET A 36 4.60 6.10 -23.75
CA MET A 36 4.94 5.67 -22.40
C MET A 36 6.06 4.64 -22.40
N GLU A 37 6.02 3.64 -23.28
CA GLU A 37 7.09 2.62 -23.36
C GLU A 37 8.42 3.20 -23.86
N ARG A 38 8.38 4.17 -24.78
CA ARG A 38 9.57 4.90 -25.21
C ARG A 38 10.15 5.77 -24.08
N ALA A 39 9.29 6.36 -23.25
CA ALA A 39 9.70 7.14 -22.09
C ALA A 39 10.34 6.25 -21.01
N SER A 40 9.71 5.11 -20.69
CA SER A 40 10.21 4.13 -19.73
C SER A 40 11.56 3.54 -20.16
N THR A 41 11.71 3.21 -21.44
CA THR A 41 12.98 2.74 -22.01
C THR A 41 14.08 3.80 -21.92
N CYS A 42 13.76 5.08 -22.16
CA CYS A 42 14.71 6.18 -22.01
C CYS A 42 15.21 6.28 -20.57
N GLU A 43 14.29 6.25 -19.61
CA GLU A 43 14.60 6.32 -18.19
C GLU A 43 15.47 5.14 -17.73
N ARG A 44 15.12 3.89 -18.09
CA ARG A 44 15.94 2.71 -17.76
C ARG A 44 17.38 2.88 -18.26
N ARG A 45 17.57 3.34 -19.49
CA ARG A 45 18.91 3.59 -20.06
C ARG A 45 19.64 4.71 -19.36
N LEU A 46 18.94 5.81 -19.02
CA LEU A 46 19.50 6.92 -18.27
C LEU A 46 20.03 6.45 -16.91
N LEU A 47 19.21 5.76 -16.12
CA LEU A 47 19.54 5.33 -14.77
C LEU A 47 20.58 4.21 -14.71
N ALA A 48 20.65 3.36 -15.76
CA ALA A 48 21.65 2.29 -15.86
C ALA A 48 23.05 2.80 -16.29
N SER A 49 23.20 4.05 -16.72
CA SER A 49 24.44 4.56 -17.30
C SER A 49 25.00 5.75 -16.52
N PRO A 50 26.05 5.56 -15.69
CA PRO A 50 26.67 6.64 -14.92
C PRO A 50 27.11 7.85 -15.77
N SER A 51 27.51 7.61 -17.02
CA SER A 51 27.87 8.64 -17.99
C SER A 51 26.66 9.48 -18.44
N LEU A 52 25.52 8.86 -18.76
CA LEU A 52 24.28 9.56 -19.15
C LEU A 52 23.72 10.34 -17.98
N MET A 53 23.77 9.75 -16.79
CA MET A 53 23.41 10.36 -15.53
C MET A 53 24.13 11.71 -15.32
N LYS A 54 25.41 11.85 -15.67
CA LYS A 54 26.16 13.11 -15.52
C LYS A 54 25.65 14.24 -16.43
N LEU A 55 24.93 13.92 -17.51
CA LEU A 55 24.52 14.88 -18.54
C LEU A 55 23.09 15.33 -18.31
N ARG A 56 22.89 16.60 -17.93
CA ARG A 56 21.56 17.24 -17.79
C ARG A 56 20.67 17.02 -19.01
N SER A 57 21.23 17.10 -20.22
CA SER A 57 20.49 16.88 -21.47
C SER A 57 19.89 15.46 -21.58
N SER A 58 20.50 14.45 -20.96
CA SER A 58 19.97 13.09 -20.94
C SER A 58 18.73 12.97 -20.07
N TRP A 59 18.69 13.67 -18.94
CA TRP A 59 17.50 13.79 -18.10
C TRP A 59 16.39 14.51 -18.84
N GLU A 60 16.69 15.68 -19.42
CA GLU A 60 15.72 16.48 -20.18
C GLU A 60 15.09 15.67 -21.33
N ARG A 61 15.88 14.87 -22.05
CA ARG A 61 15.38 13.98 -23.12
C ARG A 61 14.38 12.94 -22.62
N CYS A 62 14.54 12.40 -21.42
CA CYS A 62 13.60 11.41 -20.87
C CYS A 62 12.38 12.09 -20.23
N ILE A 63 12.57 13.23 -19.55
CA ILE A 63 11.49 14.07 -19.02
C ILE A 63 10.55 14.50 -20.17
N ALA A 64 11.11 14.94 -21.30
CA ALA A 64 10.32 15.34 -22.47
C ALA A 64 9.50 14.19 -23.08
N ARG A 65 9.97 12.94 -22.99
CA ARG A 65 9.21 11.77 -23.46
C ARG A 65 8.00 11.49 -22.57
N TYR A 66 8.17 11.58 -21.26
CA TYR A 66 7.03 11.50 -20.34
C TYR A 66 6.07 12.67 -20.52
N ALA A 67 6.55 13.88 -20.80
CA ALA A 67 5.69 15.01 -21.16
C ALA A 67 4.86 14.73 -22.43
N ALA A 68 5.46 14.13 -23.46
CA ALA A 68 4.75 13.75 -24.68
C ALA A 68 3.69 12.67 -24.41
N ALA A 69 4.02 11.65 -23.61
CA ALA A 69 3.07 10.61 -23.20
C ALA A 69 1.90 11.19 -22.38
N ALA A 70 2.17 12.15 -21.49
CA ALA A 70 1.16 12.82 -20.68
C ALA A 70 0.18 13.66 -21.53
N SER A 71 0.66 14.23 -22.64
CA SER A 71 -0.17 15.06 -23.53
C SER A 71 -0.91 14.26 -24.61
N ALA A 72 -0.50 13.03 -24.91
CA ALA A 72 -1.06 12.23 -25.99
C ALA A 72 -2.50 11.78 -25.75
N ALA A 73 -2.88 11.56 -24.50
CA ALA A 73 -4.25 11.20 -24.11
C ALA A 73 -4.61 11.77 -22.73
N PRO A 74 -4.95 13.07 -22.61
CA PRO A 74 -5.10 13.76 -21.32
C PRO A 74 -6.21 13.20 -20.40
N ALA A 75 -7.23 12.53 -20.95
CA ALA A 75 -8.27 11.86 -20.16
C ALA A 75 -7.91 10.42 -19.76
N HIS A 76 -6.85 9.84 -20.35
CA HIS A 76 -6.47 8.45 -20.14
C HIS A 76 -5.61 8.28 -18.87
N PRO A 77 -5.75 7.18 -18.11
CA PRO A 77 -4.95 6.91 -16.90
C PRO A 77 -3.44 7.00 -17.13
N LEU A 78 -2.95 6.49 -18.27
CA LEU A 78 -1.53 6.57 -18.65
C LEU A 78 -0.98 8.00 -18.66
N ALA A 79 -1.79 9.00 -18.97
CA ALA A 79 -1.32 10.39 -18.97
C ALA A 79 -1.06 10.91 -17.55
N ARG A 80 -1.72 10.37 -16.52
CA ARG A 80 -1.40 10.65 -15.12
C ARG A 80 -0.09 9.98 -14.73
N THR A 81 0.08 8.69 -15.05
CA THR A 81 1.32 7.95 -14.80
C THR A 81 2.51 8.64 -15.47
N ALA A 82 2.35 9.06 -16.72
CA ALA A 82 3.38 9.80 -17.45
C ALA A 82 3.70 11.16 -16.79
N LEU A 83 2.68 11.91 -16.34
CA LEU A 83 2.89 13.19 -15.64
C LEU A 83 3.60 12.98 -14.29
N GLN A 84 3.28 11.91 -13.57
CA GLN A 84 3.94 11.55 -12.32
C GLN A 84 5.41 11.21 -12.54
N ARG A 85 5.73 10.32 -13.50
CA ARG A 85 7.12 10.01 -13.87
C ARG A 85 7.87 11.25 -14.37
N GLN A 86 7.22 12.13 -15.11
CA GLN A 86 7.79 13.41 -15.52
C GLN A 86 8.19 14.26 -14.30
N ALA A 87 7.32 14.37 -13.30
CA ALA A 87 7.56 15.14 -12.07
C ALA A 87 8.72 14.55 -11.24
N GLU A 88 8.72 13.22 -11.05
CA GLU A 88 9.76 12.51 -10.30
C GLU A 88 11.14 12.66 -10.95
N LEU A 89 11.21 12.48 -12.28
CA LEU A 89 12.47 12.60 -13.01
C LEU A 89 12.98 14.05 -13.05
N THR A 90 12.07 15.03 -13.05
CA THR A 90 12.42 16.46 -12.95
C THR A 90 12.92 16.82 -11.54
N LEU A 91 12.32 16.25 -10.49
CA LEU A 91 12.79 16.40 -9.12
C LEU A 91 14.15 15.73 -8.90
N ALA A 92 14.39 14.57 -9.50
CA ALA A 92 15.70 13.92 -9.46
C ALA A 92 16.77 14.77 -10.19
N LEU A 93 16.40 15.35 -11.34
CA LEU A 93 17.27 16.28 -12.05
C LEU A 93 17.58 17.52 -11.20
N SER A 94 16.59 18.14 -10.53
CA SER A 94 16.80 19.36 -9.76
C SER A 94 17.76 19.17 -8.58
N ARG A 95 17.64 18.05 -7.86
CA ARG A 95 18.57 17.69 -6.76
C ARG A 95 20.00 17.53 -7.24
N ARG A 96 20.17 17.01 -8.46
CA ARG A 96 21.49 16.77 -9.04
C ARG A 96 22.10 18.00 -9.68
N SER A 97 21.30 18.77 -10.41
CA SER A 97 21.80 19.92 -11.16
C SER A 97 22.08 21.10 -10.24
N GLY A 98 21.41 21.17 -9.07
CA GLY A 98 21.48 22.30 -8.15
C GLY A 98 20.92 23.60 -8.76
N ARG A 99 20.30 23.54 -9.95
CA ARG A 99 19.82 24.74 -10.66
C ARG A 99 18.41 25.08 -10.21
N ARG A 100 18.20 26.36 -9.85
CA ARG A 100 16.89 26.88 -9.48
C ARG A 100 15.82 26.60 -10.53
N GLN A 101 16.13 26.77 -11.82
CA GLN A 101 15.20 26.50 -12.92
C GLN A 101 14.64 25.06 -12.93
N ASP A 102 15.44 24.07 -12.52
CA ASP A 102 15.03 22.67 -12.48
C ASP A 102 14.16 22.40 -11.24
N ALA A 103 14.45 23.10 -10.12
CA ALA A 103 13.62 23.08 -8.93
C ALA A 103 12.23 23.71 -9.19
N ASP A 104 12.20 24.88 -9.83
CA ASP A 104 10.95 25.55 -10.20
C ASP A 104 10.13 24.70 -11.17
N ALA A 105 10.79 23.98 -12.09
CA ALA A 105 10.13 23.05 -13.00
C ALA A 105 9.51 21.85 -12.26
N ALA A 106 10.21 21.30 -11.27
CA ALA A 106 9.70 20.22 -10.43
C ALA A 106 8.49 20.66 -9.60
N GLU A 107 8.55 21.88 -9.03
CA GLU A 107 7.45 22.47 -8.27
C GLU A 107 6.21 22.69 -9.13
N ARG A 108 6.35 23.27 -10.33
CA ARG A 108 5.24 23.43 -11.29
C ARG A 108 4.58 22.10 -11.64
N LEU A 109 5.38 21.04 -11.84
CA LEU A 109 4.85 19.71 -12.13
C LEU A 109 4.13 19.10 -10.93
N ALA A 110 4.63 19.30 -9.71
CA ALA A 110 3.97 18.86 -8.49
C ALA A 110 2.61 19.56 -8.29
N VAL A 111 2.54 20.87 -8.52
CA VAL A 111 1.27 21.63 -8.47
C VAL A 111 0.28 21.10 -9.53
N ARG A 112 0.74 20.88 -10.77
CA ARG A 112 -0.10 20.30 -11.82
C ARG A 112 -0.61 18.90 -11.49
N LEU A 113 0.23 18.05 -10.88
CA LEU A 113 -0.17 16.71 -10.48
C LEU A 113 -1.22 16.75 -9.36
N ARG A 114 -1.04 17.64 -8.37
CA ARG A 114 -2.03 17.87 -7.29
C ARG A 114 -3.37 18.36 -7.84
N ALA A 115 -3.36 19.36 -8.73
CA ALA A 115 -4.58 19.88 -9.35
C ALA A 115 -5.34 18.77 -10.09
N ARG A 116 -4.63 17.96 -10.89
CA ARG A 116 -5.23 16.84 -11.63
C ARG A 116 -5.79 15.75 -10.72
N ASN A 117 -5.16 15.48 -9.58
CA ASN A 117 -5.68 14.54 -8.58
C ASN A 117 -6.92 15.09 -7.87
N ALA A 118 -6.99 16.40 -7.63
CA ALA A 118 -8.15 17.06 -7.04
C ALA A 118 -9.36 17.06 -8.00
N ASP A 119 -9.14 17.32 -9.30
CA ASP A 119 -10.21 17.28 -10.31
C ASP A 119 -10.82 15.88 -10.48
N GLN A 120 -10.03 14.82 -10.30
CA GLN A 120 -10.52 13.43 -10.30
C GLN A 120 -11.32 13.08 -9.04
N ALA A 121 -10.98 13.68 -7.89
CA ALA A 121 -11.72 13.50 -6.64
C ALA A 121 -13.02 14.32 -6.61
N ALA A 122 -13.12 15.37 -7.42
CA ALA A 122 -14.28 16.26 -7.52
C ALA A 122 -15.24 15.91 -8.67
N ALA A 123 -14.90 14.94 -9.53
CA ALA A 123 -15.79 14.48 -10.60
C ALA A 123 -17.00 13.74 -9.98
N PRO A 124 -18.25 14.16 -10.24
CA PRO A 124 -19.42 13.44 -9.76
C PRO A 124 -19.52 12.08 -10.46
N ASP A 125 -19.74 11.02 -9.68
CA ASP A 125 -20.15 9.69 -10.17
C ASP A 125 -21.48 9.85 -10.94
N GLY A 126 -21.39 10.02 -12.26
CA GLY A 126 -22.56 10.36 -13.06
C GLY A 126 -22.36 10.17 -14.56
N ALA A 127 -22.51 8.92 -15.02
CA ALA A 127 -23.33 8.52 -16.18
C ALA A 127 -22.86 7.17 -16.76
N ALA A 128 -23.29 6.07 -16.14
CA ALA A 128 -23.54 4.84 -16.88
C ALA A 128 -25.07 4.71 -17.01
N THR A 129 -25.62 5.30 -18.06
CA THR A 129 -27.02 5.14 -18.45
C THR A 129 -27.26 3.69 -18.91
N SER A 130 -28.32 3.11 -18.37
CA SER A 130 -28.85 1.81 -18.72
C SER A 130 -29.27 1.76 -20.19
N ALA A 131 -28.70 0.83 -20.96
CA ALA A 131 -29.36 0.24 -22.11
C ALA A 131 -29.50 -1.26 -21.85
N SER A 132 -30.73 -1.65 -21.51
CA SER A 132 -31.20 -3.02 -21.41
C SER A 132 -31.01 -3.73 -22.75
N GLY A 133 -30.11 -4.70 -22.77
CA GLY A 133 -30.01 -5.74 -23.77
C GLY A 133 -29.61 -7.00 -23.03
N ALA A 134 -30.54 -7.94 -22.88
CA ALA A 134 -30.36 -9.19 -22.15
C ALA A 134 -29.10 -9.93 -22.63
N ARG A 135 -28.00 -9.77 -21.89
CA ARG A 135 -26.88 -10.70 -21.89
C ARG A 135 -26.97 -11.46 -20.58
N SER A 136 -27.16 -12.77 -20.71
CA SER A 136 -27.09 -13.75 -19.63
C SER A 136 -25.99 -13.38 -18.64
N SER A 137 -26.37 -13.15 -17.38
CA SER A 137 -25.44 -12.89 -16.28
C SER A 137 -24.32 -13.93 -16.29
N PRO A 138 -23.04 -13.55 -16.30
CA PRO A 138 -22.00 -14.49 -15.96
C PRO A 138 -22.25 -14.92 -14.50
N ALA A 139 -22.16 -16.22 -14.24
CA ALA A 139 -22.17 -16.77 -12.89
C ALA A 139 -21.21 -15.95 -11.99
N PRO A 140 -21.51 -15.81 -10.68
CA PRO A 140 -20.66 -15.03 -9.78
C PRO A 140 -19.23 -15.57 -9.88
N ARG A 141 -18.32 -14.77 -10.45
CA ARG A 141 -16.90 -15.07 -10.47
C ARG A 141 -16.48 -15.17 -9.01
N THR A 142 -16.19 -16.39 -8.55
CA THR A 142 -15.63 -16.61 -7.23
C THR A 142 -14.38 -15.74 -7.13
N ARG A 143 -14.36 -14.81 -6.16
CA ARG A 143 -13.17 -13.96 -5.93
C ARG A 143 -11.94 -14.86 -5.82
N PRO A 144 -10.82 -14.53 -6.48
CA PRO A 144 -9.58 -15.29 -6.33
C PRO A 144 -9.25 -15.42 -4.85
N GLY A 145 -8.75 -16.59 -4.44
CA GLY A 145 -8.31 -16.77 -3.07
C GLY A 145 -7.12 -15.84 -2.76
N ILE A 146 -7.07 -15.30 -1.54
CA ILE A 146 -5.98 -14.43 -1.08
C ILE A 146 -4.95 -15.23 -0.27
N ARG A 147 -3.69 -14.85 -0.37
CA ARG A 147 -2.58 -15.39 0.41
C ARG A 147 -2.07 -14.34 1.38
N VAL A 148 -2.25 -14.60 2.67
CA VAL A 148 -1.89 -13.71 3.76
C VAL A 148 -0.67 -14.27 4.49
N ILE A 149 0.39 -13.47 4.58
CA ILE A 149 1.51 -13.76 5.46
C ILE A 149 1.28 -13.04 6.77
N ILE A 150 1.35 -13.81 7.86
CA ILE A 150 1.37 -13.26 9.21
C ILE A 150 2.77 -13.47 9.77
N ASP A 151 3.40 -12.38 10.16
CA ASP A 151 4.73 -12.37 10.74
C ASP A 151 4.66 -12.12 12.24
N PRO A 152 4.77 -13.15 13.09
CA PRO A 152 4.97 -12.91 14.52
C PRO A 152 6.39 -12.37 14.76
N GLY A 153 6.48 -11.14 15.26
CA GLY A 153 7.73 -10.44 15.56
C GLY A 153 8.68 -11.25 16.45
N HIS A 154 9.98 -10.92 16.41
CA HIS A 154 11.02 -11.53 17.25
C HIS A 154 11.16 -13.06 17.12
N GLY A 155 11.66 -13.74 18.15
CA GLY A 155 11.78 -15.21 18.23
C GLY A 155 13.20 -15.68 18.57
N GLY A 156 13.30 -16.86 19.18
CA GLY A 156 14.56 -17.46 19.60
C GLY A 156 15.31 -16.55 20.58
N LYS A 157 16.50 -16.10 20.17
CA LYS A 157 17.39 -15.22 20.95
C LYS A 157 16.86 -13.80 21.15
N ASP A 158 15.87 -13.39 20.37
CA ASP A 158 15.24 -12.08 20.47
C ASP A 158 13.90 -12.24 21.20
N PRO A 159 13.79 -11.82 22.47
CA PRO A 159 12.53 -11.90 23.22
C PRO A 159 11.52 -10.82 22.82
N GLY A 160 11.96 -9.77 22.10
CA GLY A 160 11.23 -8.51 21.98
C GLY A 160 11.11 -7.81 23.33
N ALA A 161 10.04 -7.04 23.51
CA ALA A 161 9.70 -6.48 24.81
C ALA A 161 9.51 -7.60 25.86
N VAL A 162 9.90 -7.30 27.10
CA VAL A 162 9.64 -8.15 28.25
C VAL A 162 8.93 -7.30 29.31
N GLY A 163 7.72 -7.72 29.67
CA GLY A 163 6.96 -7.08 30.74
C GLY A 163 7.53 -7.39 32.13
N ASP A 164 7.08 -6.67 33.16
CA ASP A 164 7.66 -6.77 34.50
C ASP A 164 7.33 -8.12 35.16
N ALA A 165 6.21 -8.73 34.78
CA ALA A 165 5.81 -10.07 35.22
C ALA A 165 6.46 -11.18 34.36
N GLY A 166 7.34 -10.83 33.43
CA GLY A 166 8.11 -11.77 32.61
C GLY A 166 7.38 -12.26 31.35
N VAL A 167 6.24 -11.64 30.98
CA VAL A 167 5.60 -11.93 29.70
C VAL A 167 6.52 -11.45 28.59
N GLN A 168 6.84 -12.32 27.63
CA GLN A 168 7.70 -11.99 26.49
C GLN A 168 6.87 -11.77 25.24
N GLU A 169 7.20 -10.71 24.50
CA GLU A 169 6.55 -10.35 23.26
C GLU A 169 6.55 -11.50 22.26
N LYS A 170 7.72 -12.13 22.03
CA LYS A 170 7.88 -13.22 21.05
C LYS A 170 6.88 -14.38 21.24
N ASP A 171 6.47 -14.66 22.47
CA ASP A 171 5.54 -15.75 22.81
C ASP A 171 4.10 -15.31 22.59
N VAL A 172 3.78 -14.09 23.03
CA VAL A 172 2.47 -13.46 22.85
C VAL A 172 2.13 -13.34 21.38
N VAL A 173 3.02 -12.78 20.57
CA VAL A 173 2.75 -12.54 19.14
C VAL A 173 2.72 -13.84 18.33
N LEU A 174 3.49 -14.87 18.73
CA LEU A 174 3.39 -16.20 18.12
C LEU A 174 2.05 -16.87 18.41
N ASP A 175 1.55 -16.81 19.65
CA ASP A 175 0.24 -17.35 20.02
C ASP A 175 -0.88 -16.61 19.27
N VAL A 176 -0.83 -15.28 19.23
CA VAL A 176 -1.80 -14.46 18.47
C VAL A 176 -1.75 -14.81 16.98
N ALA A 177 -0.58 -14.88 16.35
CA ALA A 177 -0.43 -15.23 14.94
C ALA A 177 -1.01 -16.62 14.60
N LYS A 178 -0.78 -17.61 15.48
CA LYS A 178 -1.37 -18.95 15.34
C LYS A 178 -2.90 -18.90 15.41
N ARG A 179 -3.47 -18.09 16.31
CA ARG A 179 -4.92 -17.90 16.42
C ARG A 179 -5.48 -17.16 15.21
N VAL A 180 -4.82 -16.12 14.71
CA VAL A 180 -5.20 -15.40 13.48
C VAL A 180 -5.27 -16.38 12.32
N ARG A 181 -4.25 -17.23 12.15
CA ARG A 181 -4.26 -18.30 11.15
C ARG A 181 -5.47 -19.22 11.33
N THR A 182 -5.74 -19.70 12.54
CA THR A 182 -6.89 -20.58 12.82
C THR A 182 -8.23 -19.93 12.48
N VAL A 183 -8.40 -18.64 12.79
CA VAL A 183 -9.64 -17.91 12.50
C VAL A 183 -9.80 -17.68 11.00
N LEU A 184 -8.76 -17.18 10.32
CA LEU A 184 -8.79 -16.90 8.89
C LEU A 184 -8.94 -18.17 8.03
N SER A 185 -8.34 -19.29 8.45
CA SER A 185 -8.41 -20.56 7.72
C SER A 185 -9.82 -21.17 7.66
N LYS A 186 -10.79 -20.62 8.40
CA LYS A 186 -12.21 -20.98 8.27
C LYS A 186 -12.79 -20.53 6.93
N ASP A 187 -12.24 -19.48 6.31
CA ASP A 187 -12.59 -19.08 4.96
C ASP A 187 -11.70 -19.83 3.95
N ARG A 188 -12.31 -20.70 3.15
CA ARG A 188 -11.62 -21.53 2.15
C ARG A 188 -10.93 -20.71 1.04
N ARG A 189 -11.21 -19.42 0.94
CA ARG A 189 -10.58 -18.50 0.00
C ARG A 189 -9.32 -17.86 0.59
N VAL A 190 -9.02 -18.05 1.87
CA VAL A 190 -7.86 -17.43 2.52
C VAL A 190 -6.82 -18.49 2.82
N THR A 191 -5.64 -18.35 2.21
CA THR A 191 -4.45 -19.13 2.56
C THR A 191 -3.61 -18.30 3.52
N VAL A 192 -3.34 -18.81 4.72
CA VAL A 192 -2.51 -18.12 5.71
C VAL A 192 -1.21 -18.87 5.96
N ILE A 193 -0.08 -18.18 5.85
CA ILE A 193 1.25 -18.73 6.10
C ILE A 193 1.96 -17.87 7.14
N LEU A 194 2.59 -18.50 8.13
CA LEU A 194 3.37 -17.80 9.15
C LEU A 194 4.84 -17.75 8.73
N THR A 195 5.53 -16.63 8.95
CA THR A 195 7.00 -16.54 8.76
C THR A 195 7.72 -17.54 9.68
N ARG A 196 7.25 -17.68 10.92
CA ARG A 196 7.63 -18.73 11.88
C ARG A 196 6.42 -19.35 12.57
N ALA A 197 6.49 -20.65 12.84
CA ALA A 197 5.45 -21.40 13.56
C ALA A 197 5.92 -21.89 14.94
N ASP A 198 7.18 -21.65 15.27
CA ASP A 198 7.90 -22.04 16.47
C ASP A 198 8.73 -20.86 17.00
N ASP A 199 9.44 -21.08 18.12
CA ASP A 199 10.31 -20.09 18.73
C ASP A 199 11.70 -20.03 18.07
N ARG A 200 11.71 -19.77 16.75
CA ARG A 200 12.95 -19.53 15.99
C ARG A 200 13.16 -18.04 15.73
N PHE A 201 14.43 -17.66 15.72
CA PHE A 201 14.85 -16.34 15.29
C PHE A 201 14.81 -16.22 13.76
N LEU A 202 14.26 -15.11 13.25
CA LEU A 202 14.30 -14.74 11.83
C LEU A 202 14.81 -13.29 11.67
N PRO A 203 15.87 -13.07 10.87
CA PRO A 203 16.28 -11.72 10.46
C PRO A 203 15.14 -10.95 9.78
N LEU A 204 15.13 -9.63 9.94
CA LEU A 204 14.08 -8.77 9.38
C LEU A 204 13.95 -8.92 7.86
N GLU A 205 15.08 -8.94 7.13
CA GLU A 205 15.09 -9.10 5.67
C GLU A 205 14.56 -10.47 5.22
N ALA A 206 14.77 -11.51 6.02
CA ALA A 206 14.29 -12.85 5.72
C ALA A 206 12.76 -12.94 5.77
N ARG A 207 12.10 -12.11 6.59
CA ARG A 207 10.64 -12.09 6.77
C ARG A 207 9.93 -11.56 5.52
N THR A 208 10.43 -10.46 4.95
CA THR A 208 9.86 -9.85 3.73
C THR A 208 10.24 -10.66 2.48
N ALA A 209 11.45 -11.20 2.41
CA ALA A 209 11.86 -12.12 1.36
C ALA A 209 10.98 -13.38 1.34
N PHE A 210 10.69 -13.96 2.51
CA PHE A 210 9.78 -15.09 2.66
C PHE A 210 8.39 -14.78 2.10
N ALA A 211 7.85 -13.59 2.39
CA ALA A 211 6.54 -13.17 1.91
C ALA A 211 6.50 -12.97 0.38
N THR A 212 7.55 -12.35 -0.16
CA THR A 212 7.72 -12.13 -1.61
C THR A 212 7.85 -13.44 -2.37
N GLU A 213 8.70 -14.37 -1.89
CA GLU A 213 8.88 -15.70 -2.47
C GLU A 213 7.56 -16.48 -2.50
N ARG A 214 6.74 -16.32 -1.46
CA ARG A 214 5.42 -16.94 -1.36
C ARG A 214 4.36 -16.20 -2.14
N ARG A 215 4.67 -15.13 -2.88
CA ARG A 215 3.70 -14.35 -3.66
C ARG A 215 2.49 -13.97 -2.80
N ALA A 216 2.75 -13.43 -1.62
CA ALA A 216 1.70 -13.01 -0.73
C ALA A 216 0.92 -11.83 -1.31
N ASP A 217 -0.39 -11.84 -1.11
CA ASP A 217 -1.25 -10.70 -1.41
C ASP A 217 -1.23 -9.68 -0.27
N LEU A 218 -0.99 -10.12 0.97
CA LEU A 218 -0.93 -9.25 2.15
C LEU A 218 0.18 -9.70 3.11
N PHE A 219 0.84 -8.73 3.74
CA PHE A 219 1.81 -8.96 4.80
C PHE A 219 1.40 -8.21 6.07
N ILE A 220 1.29 -8.92 7.19
CA ILE A 220 0.94 -8.33 8.49
C ILE A 220 1.98 -8.79 9.51
N SER A 221 2.80 -7.86 9.98
CA SER A 221 3.63 -8.08 11.17
C SER A 221 2.86 -7.78 12.44
N ILE A 222 2.99 -8.64 13.45
CA ILE A 222 2.32 -8.52 14.75
C ILE A 222 3.38 -8.35 15.83
N HIS A 223 3.26 -7.25 16.57
CA HIS A 223 4.13 -6.84 17.67
C HIS A 223 3.30 -6.43 18.89
N ALA A 224 3.95 -6.29 20.04
CA ALA A 224 3.40 -5.76 21.28
C ALA A 224 4.36 -4.74 21.90
N ASN A 225 4.13 -3.47 21.56
CA ASN A 225 4.97 -2.31 21.83
C ASN A 225 5.50 -2.23 23.27
N SER A 226 6.54 -1.40 23.44
CA SER A 226 7.10 -1.01 24.72
C SER A 226 7.41 0.48 24.72
N SER A 227 7.15 1.15 25.84
CA SER A 227 7.39 2.57 26.03
C SER A 227 8.12 2.82 27.36
N PRO A 228 9.05 3.78 27.43
CA PRO A 228 9.60 4.22 28.70
C PRO A 228 8.52 4.82 29.62
N ARG A 229 7.41 5.31 29.06
CA ARG A 229 6.23 5.74 29.81
C ARG A 229 5.38 4.51 30.13
N ARG A 230 5.51 3.96 31.33
CA ARG A 230 4.75 2.78 31.82
C ARG A 230 3.22 2.93 31.76
N ALA A 231 2.71 4.16 31.70
CA ALA A 231 1.30 4.46 31.56
C ALA A 231 0.80 4.45 30.09
N ALA A 232 1.69 4.41 29.10
CA ALA A 232 1.30 4.30 27.69
C ALA A 232 0.51 3.00 27.48
N THR A 233 -0.59 3.07 26.76
CA THR A 233 -1.48 1.95 26.46
C THR A 233 -2.22 2.25 25.17
N GLY A 234 -2.83 1.23 24.59
CA GLY A 234 -3.59 1.35 23.36
C GLY A 234 -2.97 0.54 22.24
N VAL A 235 -3.48 0.79 21.04
CA VAL A 235 -3.08 0.09 19.83
C VAL A 235 -2.78 1.08 18.73
N GLU A 236 -1.81 0.72 17.90
CA GLU A 236 -1.41 1.49 16.73
C GLU A 236 -1.10 0.56 15.57
N THR A 237 -1.27 1.07 14.37
CA THR A 237 -0.94 0.33 13.15
C THR A 237 -0.02 1.17 12.29
N TYR A 238 1.10 0.58 11.89
CA TYR A 238 2.10 1.26 11.10
C TYR A 238 2.05 0.83 9.64
N VAL A 239 2.22 1.81 8.77
CA VAL A 239 2.60 1.60 7.37
C VAL A 239 4.00 2.16 7.17
N LEU A 240 4.67 1.72 6.10
CA LEU A 240 5.99 2.23 5.77
C LEU A 240 5.94 3.73 5.42
N GLY A 241 6.87 4.51 5.95
CA GLY A 241 7.10 5.88 5.51
C GLY A 241 8.02 6.67 6.43
N GLY A 242 8.14 7.98 6.20
CA GLY A 242 8.78 8.87 7.16
C GLY A 242 8.02 8.88 8.49
N SER A 243 8.73 8.99 9.61
CA SER A 243 8.13 8.93 10.94
C SER A 243 7.03 9.99 11.13
N SER A 244 5.83 9.55 11.52
CA SER A 244 4.68 10.43 11.82
C SER A 244 4.94 11.34 13.02
N ASP A 245 5.61 10.79 14.02
CA ASP A 245 5.96 11.45 15.27
C ASP A 245 7.21 10.79 15.88
N GLU A 246 7.66 11.35 17.00
CA GLU A 246 8.85 10.89 17.72
C GLU A 246 8.66 9.50 18.35
N ASP A 247 7.45 9.18 18.83
CA ASP A 247 7.13 7.86 19.38
C ASP A 247 7.18 6.78 18.26
N ALA A 248 6.70 7.10 17.06
CA ALA A 248 6.78 6.26 15.87
C ALA A 248 8.22 6.02 15.43
N ARG A 249 9.06 7.07 15.46
CA ARG A 249 10.51 6.95 15.18
C ARG A 249 11.19 6.04 16.20
N ALA A 250 10.97 6.27 17.48
CA ALA A 250 11.57 5.48 18.56
C ALA A 250 11.11 4.01 18.48
N THR A 251 9.86 3.75 18.11
CA THR A 251 9.33 2.39 17.92
C THR A 251 10.01 1.70 16.74
N ALA A 252 10.09 2.35 15.58
CA ALA A 252 10.84 1.80 14.45
C ALA A 252 12.32 1.53 14.79
N GLU A 253 13.00 2.42 15.52
CA GLU A 253 14.39 2.21 15.92
C GLU A 253 14.58 0.98 16.82
N ARG A 254 13.66 0.74 17.76
CA ARG A 254 13.67 -0.47 18.58
C ARG A 254 13.45 -1.71 17.73
N GLU A 255 12.39 -1.73 16.93
CA GLU A 255 12.02 -2.91 16.12
C GLU A 255 13.04 -3.23 15.01
N ASN A 256 13.76 -2.21 14.54
CA ASN A 256 14.84 -2.39 13.56
C ASN A 256 16.16 -2.86 14.20
N THR A 257 16.25 -2.85 15.53
CA THR A 257 17.45 -3.24 16.27
C THR A 257 17.30 -4.67 16.77
N THR A 258 18.00 -5.60 16.14
CA THR A 258 17.90 -7.02 16.50
C THR A 258 19.15 -7.52 17.23
N PRO A 259 19.02 -8.24 18.36
CA PRO A 259 20.17 -8.72 19.14
C PRO A 259 21.17 -9.54 18.30
N GLY A 260 22.43 -9.07 18.28
CA GLY A 260 23.52 -9.73 17.57
C GLY A 260 23.44 -9.64 16.03
N GLN A 261 22.70 -8.67 15.50
CA GLN A 261 22.81 -8.24 14.10
C GLN A 261 23.31 -6.79 14.05
N ALA A 262 24.15 -6.48 13.06
CA ALA A 262 24.56 -5.10 12.83
C ALA A 262 23.33 -4.26 12.48
N ALA A 263 23.28 -3.03 12.99
CA ALA A 263 22.26 -2.08 12.60
C ALA A 263 22.27 -1.97 11.06
N PRO A 264 21.12 -2.15 10.41
CA PRO A 264 21.11 -2.23 8.98
C PRO A 264 21.51 -0.88 8.34
N ASN A 265 22.22 -0.95 7.21
CA ASN A 265 22.91 0.19 6.60
C ASN A 265 21.93 1.33 6.28
N THR A 266 22.08 2.47 6.96
CA THR A 266 21.22 3.65 6.83
C THR A 266 21.07 4.15 5.38
N ASN A 267 22.10 4.04 4.56
CA ASN A 267 21.99 4.42 3.14
C ASN A 267 21.18 3.39 2.34
N ALA A 268 21.35 2.10 2.61
CA ALA A 268 20.54 1.05 1.97
C ALA A 268 19.07 1.15 2.40
N LEU A 269 18.81 1.51 3.67
CA LEU A 269 17.48 1.82 4.19
C LEU A 269 16.82 2.96 3.44
N ILE A 270 17.53 4.09 3.32
CA ILE A 270 17.01 5.26 2.64
C ILE A 270 16.68 4.91 1.18
N GLN A 271 17.53 4.13 0.50
CA GLN A 271 17.26 3.71 -0.88
C GLN A 271 16.07 2.75 -0.99
N ALA A 272 15.97 1.75 -0.11
CA ALA A 272 14.84 0.82 -0.09
C ALA A 272 13.53 1.54 0.24
N MET A 273 13.55 2.45 1.21
CA MET A 273 12.40 3.26 1.60
C MET A 273 12.01 4.23 0.47
N LEU A 274 12.97 4.82 -0.25
CA LEU A 274 12.69 5.65 -1.42
C LEU A 274 12.07 4.84 -2.57
N ALA A 275 12.54 3.61 -2.80
CA ALA A 275 11.95 2.71 -3.78
C ALA A 275 10.50 2.37 -3.41
N ASP A 276 10.25 2.01 -2.15
CA ASP A 276 8.92 1.65 -1.67
C ASP A 276 7.95 2.83 -1.56
N LEU A 277 8.44 4.05 -1.30
CA LEU A 277 7.65 5.28 -1.33
C LEU A 277 7.32 5.73 -2.76
N SER A 278 8.01 5.19 -3.77
CA SER A 278 7.65 5.44 -5.17
C SER A 278 6.47 4.57 -5.65
N ASP A 279 6.11 3.53 -4.88
CA ASP A 279 4.94 2.69 -5.11
C ASP A 279 3.72 3.21 -4.35
N THR A 280 3.08 4.23 -4.93
CA THR A 280 1.89 4.87 -4.34
C THR A 280 0.69 3.94 -4.25
N THR A 281 0.59 2.93 -5.13
CA THR A 281 -0.51 1.96 -5.11
C THR A 281 -0.37 1.03 -3.90
N ARG A 282 0.81 0.46 -3.68
CA ARG A 282 1.07 -0.34 -2.48
C ARG A 282 0.85 0.47 -1.20
N GLU A 283 1.26 1.73 -1.20
CA GLU A 283 1.04 2.64 -0.08
C GLU A 283 -0.46 2.86 0.21
N GLU A 284 -1.25 3.25 -0.79
CA GLU A 284 -2.71 3.42 -0.68
C GLU A 284 -3.38 2.14 -0.14
N HIS A 285 -2.96 0.99 -0.63
CA HIS A 285 -3.48 -0.30 -0.23
C HIS A 285 -3.06 -0.70 1.20
N SER A 286 -1.82 -0.38 1.60
CA SER A 286 -1.32 -0.61 2.97
C SER A 286 -2.09 0.25 3.97
N ILE A 287 -2.40 1.51 3.61
CA ILE A 287 -3.21 2.40 4.44
C ILE A 287 -4.64 1.88 4.57
N ALA A 288 -5.27 1.44 3.47
CA ALA A 288 -6.60 0.86 3.51
C ALA A 288 -6.67 -0.45 4.33
N LEU A 289 -5.62 -1.28 4.25
CA LEU A 289 -5.46 -2.46 5.11
C LEU A 289 -5.32 -2.06 6.58
N ALA A 290 -4.45 -1.08 6.88
CA ALA A 290 -4.24 -0.57 8.23
C ALA A 290 -5.55 -0.02 8.84
N HIS A 291 -6.33 0.75 8.08
CA HIS A 291 -7.66 1.21 8.51
C HIS A 291 -8.59 0.06 8.83
N SER A 292 -8.71 -0.93 7.94
CA SER A 292 -9.61 -2.07 8.14
C SER A 292 -9.23 -2.88 9.39
N VAL A 293 -7.93 -3.07 9.62
CA VAL A 293 -7.40 -3.78 10.78
C VAL A 293 -7.62 -2.98 12.06
N LYS A 294 -7.24 -1.70 12.10
CA LYS A 294 -7.42 -0.82 13.26
C LYS A 294 -8.88 -0.69 13.68
N GLU A 295 -9.79 -0.38 12.73
CA GLU A 295 -11.23 -0.24 13.02
C GLU A 295 -11.83 -1.55 13.55
N SER A 296 -11.42 -2.69 12.97
CA SER A 296 -11.84 -4.00 13.46
C SER A 296 -11.30 -4.30 14.86
N PHE A 297 -10.04 -3.93 15.13
CA PHE A 297 -9.43 -4.05 16.46
C PHE A 297 -10.22 -3.28 17.50
N VAL A 298 -10.37 -1.96 17.31
CA VAL A 298 -11.04 -1.06 18.24
C VAL A 298 -12.47 -1.54 18.49
N ARG A 299 -13.23 -1.87 17.45
CA ARG A 299 -14.60 -2.37 17.60
C ARG A 299 -14.68 -3.70 18.37
N THR A 300 -13.85 -4.68 18.01
CA THR A 300 -13.99 -6.06 18.51
C THR A 300 -13.44 -6.20 19.92
N VAL A 301 -12.25 -5.66 20.17
CA VAL A 301 -11.59 -5.69 21.49
C VAL A 301 -12.25 -4.68 22.43
N GLY A 302 -12.58 -3.47 21.92
CA GLY A 302 -13.27 -2.41 22.65
C GLY A 302 -14.62 -2.80 23.23
N ALA A 303 -15.30 -3.78 22.62
CA ALA A 303 -16.57 -4.32 23.14
C ALA A 303 -16.43 -5.03 24.51
N ARG A 304 -15.21 -5.35 24.96
CA ARG A 304 -14.97 -6.03 26.24
C ARG A 304 -13.83 -5.42 27.06
N TYR A 305 -12.86 -4.78 26.41
CA TYR A 305 -11.68 -4.22 27.05
C TYR A 305 -11.57 -2.73 26.71
N PRO A 306 -11.13 -1.86 27.63
CA PRO A 306 -10.76 -0.51 27.28
C PRO A 306 -9.62 -0.52 26.25
N VAL A 307 -9.84 0.13 25.11
CA VAL A 307 -8.85 0.26 24.03
C VAL A 307 -8.68 1.74 23.73
N VAL A 308 -7.43 2.21 23.75
CA VAL A 308 -7.07 3.54 23.24
C VAL A 308 -6.64 3.37 21.79
N ASP A 309 -7.33 4.04 20.86
CA ASP A 309 -6.93 4.10 19.45
C ASP A 309 -5.85 5.17 19.27
N LEU A 310 -4.60 4.75 19.06
CA LEU A 310 -3.47 5.65 18.77
C LEU A 310 -3.28 5.89 17.27
N GLY A 311 -4.17 5.34 16.44
CA GLY A 311 -4.27 5.64 15.03
C GLY A 311 -3.34 4.85 14.12
N ILE A 312 -3.30 5.29 12.87
CA ILE A 312 -2.37 4.79 11.86
C ILE A 312 -1.20 5.75 11.77
N LYS A 313 0.00 5.18 11.81
CA LYS A 313 1.25 5.93 11.80
C LYS A 313 2.16 5.45 10.69
N ARG A 314 3.14 6.28 10.37
CA ARG A 314 4.22 5.97 9.43
C ARG A 314 5.51 5.92 10.18
N ALA A 315 6.36 4.95 9.86
CA ALA A 315 7.73 4.91 10.33
C ALA A 315 8.59 3.99 9.43
N PRO A 316 9.93 4.11 9.48
CA PRO A 316 10.82 3.35 8.62
C PRO A 316 11.08 1.93 9.16
N PHE A 317 10.04 1.11 9.28
CA PHE A 317 10.19 -0.29 9.72
C PHE A 317 10.82 -1.16 8.61
N TYR A 318 11.94 -1.82 8.93
CA TYR A 318 12.63 -2.70 7.99
C TYR A 318 11.78 -3.87 7.53
N VAL A 319 10.95 -4.41 8.42
CA VAL A 319 10.04 -5.52 8.12
C VAL A 319 8.91 -5.14 7.14
N LEU A 320 8.77 -3.86 6.81
CA LEU A 320 7.80 -3.38 5.81
C LEU A 320 8.47 -3.01 4.48
N LEU A 321 9.80 -3.11 4.39
CA LEU A 321 10.57 -2.77 3.19
C LEU A 321 10.56 -3.88 2.16
N ASN A 322 10.54 -3.49 0.89
CA ASN A 322 10.66 -4.36 -0.29
C ASN A 322 9.63 -5.50 -0.29
N THR A 323 8.47 -5.28 0.31
CA THR A 323 7.40 -6.27 0.41
C THR A 323 6.78 -6.52 -0.97
N GLY A 324 6.61 -5.48 -1.79
CA GLY A 324 5.95 -5.61 -3.11
C GLY A 324 4.46 -5.98 -3.01
N MET A 325 3.90 -6.05 -1.80
CA MET A 325 2.49 -6.22 -1.50
C MET A 325 2.07 -5.25 -0.38
N PRO A 326 0.76 -4.99 -0.20
CA PRO A 326 0.28 -4.21 0.94
C PRO A 326 0.76 -4.81 2.27
N SER A 327 1.37 -3.97 3.10
CA SER A 327 2.08 -4.41 4.30
C SER A 327 1.83 -3.48 5.49
N ILE A 328 1.52 -4.06 6.66
CA ILE A 328 1.35 -3.31 7.91
C ILE A 328 2.12 -3.96 9.05
N LEU A 329 2.44 -3.17 10.09
CA LEU A 329 2.85 -3.66 11.39
C LEU A 329 1.78 -3.25 12.42
N ALA A 330 1.23 -4.21 13.15
CA ALA A 330 0.20 -3.99 14.16
C ALA A 330 0.80 -4.13 15.57
N GLU A 331 0.78 -3.03 16.32
CA GLU A 331 1.08 -3.03 17.76
C GLU A 331 -0.20 -3.26 18.54
N ILE A 332 -0.32 -4.45 19.14
CA ILE A 332 -1.60 -4.93 19.68
C ILE A 332 -1.87 -4.49 21.13
N ALA A 333 -0.84 -4.05 21.86
CA ALA A 333 -0.88 -3.42 23.18
C ALA A 333 0.52 -2.93 23.57
N PHE A 334 0.67 -2.28 24.73
CA PHE A 334 1.98 -1.95 25.29
C PHE A 334 2.38 -2.96 26.37
N LEU A 335 3.30 -3.87 26.08
CA LEU A 335 3.79 -4.85 27.04
C LEU A 335 4.50 -4.20 28.24
N SER A 336 5.01 -2.98 28.07
CA SER A 336 5.54 -2.14 29.14
C SER A 336 4.46 -1.54 30.06
N ASN A 337 3.18 -1.79 29.81
CA ASN A 337 2.09 -1.33 30.67
C ASN A 337 1.58 -2.51 31.50
N PRO A 338 1.54 -2.42 32.84
CA PRO A 338 1.15 -3.55 33.68
C PRO A 338 -0.26 -4.11 33.41
N GLU A 339 -1.20 -3.28 32.97
CA GLU A 339 -2.56 -3.70 32.65
C GLU A 339 -2.62 -4.40 31.29
N ASP A 340 -1.93 -3.87 30.28
CA ASP A 340 -1.81 -4.53 28.98
C ASP A 340 -1.02 -5.83 29.08
N GLU A 341 0.05 -5.89 29.88
CA GLU A 341 0.77 -7.13 30.18
C GLU A 341 -0.15 -8.20 30.79
N ARG A 342 -0.94 -7.83 31.82
CA ARG A 342 -1.93 -8.72 32.42
C ARG A 342 -2.97 -9.21 31.41
N ARG A 343 -3.36 -8.38 30.45
CA ARG A 343 -4.29 -8.78 29.38
C ARG A 343 -3.60 -9.70 28.38
N LEU A 344 -2.39 -9.37 27.92
CA LEU A 344 -1.63 -10.20 26.99
C LEU A 344 -1.28 -11.57 27.56
N ALA A 345 -1.17 -11.71 28.88
CA ALA A 345 -1.05 -13.01 29.55
C ALA A 345 -2.32 -13.88 29.42
N GLN A 346 -3.50 -13.28 29.24
CA GLN A 346 -4.78 -13.99 29.17
C GLN A 346 -5.04 -14.57 27.77
N THR A 347 -5.27 -15.88 27.72
CA THR A 347 -5.67 -16.58 26.49
C THR A 347 -6.93 -15.99 25.85
N SER A 348 -7.91 -15.54 26.65
CA SER A 348 -9.15 -14.93 26.13
C SER A 348 -8.90 -13.58 25.44
N PHE A 349 -7.96 -12.78 25.95
CA PHE A 349 -7.60 -11.51 25.32
C PHE A 349 -6.87 -11.77 24.00
N ARG A 350 -5.86 -12.65 23.98
CA ARG A 350 -5.14 -13.02 22.75
C ARG A 350 -6.07 -13.61 21.69
N GLN A 351 -7.07 -14.39 22.09
CA GLN A 351 -8.12 -14.88 21.20
C GLN A 351 -8.96 -13.75 20.61
N ARG A 352 -9.36 -12.77 21.43
CA ARG A 352 -10.13 -11.61 20.97
C ARG A 352 -9.35 -10.73 20.01
N VAL A 353 -8.06 -10.50 20.29
CA VAL A 353 -7.13 -9.80 19.40
C VAL A 353 -7.05 -10.52 18.04
N ALA A 354 -6.88 -11.83 18.05
CA ALA A 354 -6.79 -12.62 16.83
C ALA A 354 -8.08 -12.55 15.98
N GLU A 355 -9.25 -12.62 16.62
CA GLU A 355 -10.55 -12.42 15.96
C GLU A 355 -10.65 -11.04 15.32
N ALA A 356 -10.19 -10.01 16.03
CA ALA A 356 -10.24 -8.64 15.56
C ALA A 356 -9.33 -8.40 14.35
N LEU A 357 -8.08 -8.87 14.40
CA LEU A 357 -7.13 -8.82 13.29
C LEU A 357 -7.66 -9.60 12.07
N ALA A 358 -8.15 -10.82 12.27
CA ALA A 358 -8.72 -11.65 11.21
C ALA A 358 -9.93 -10.97 10.55
N ALA A 359 -10.84 -10.41 11.34
CA ALA A 359 -12.00 -9.68 10.81
C ALA A 359 -11.59 -8.43 10.02
N GLY A 360 -10.54 -7.72 10.43
CA GLY A 360 -10.01 -6.57 9.71
C GLY A 360 -9.37 -6.94 8.37
N ILE A 361 -8.59 -8.04 8.35
CA ILE A 361 -8.00 -8.60 7.12
C ILE A 361 -9.09 -9.04 6.15
N LEU A 362 -10.13 -9.73 6.62
CA LEU A 362 -11.27 -10.15 5.79
C LEU A 362 -12.06 -8.95 5.26
N ALA A 363 -12.26 -7.91 6.08
CA ALA A 363 -12.92 -6.68 5.65
C ALA A 363 -12.13 -5.98 4.54
N TYR A 364 -10.80 -5.88 4.67
CA TYR A 364 -9.93 -5.34 3.63
C TYR A 364 -9.99 -6.18 2.36
N ALA A 365 -9.84 -7.50 2.48
CA ALA A 365 -9.93 -8.42 1.34
C ALA A 365 -11.29 -8.37 0.64
N ALA A 366 -12.34 -7.99 1.38
CA ALA A 366 -13.66 -7.82 0.82
C ALA A 366 -13.86 -6.47 0.10
N SER A 367 -12.96 -5.51 0.31
CA SER A 367 -13.11 -4.10 -0.10
C SER A 367 -12.91 -3.87 -1.61
N PRO A 368 -13.50 -2.80 -2.16
CA PRO A 368 -13.23 -2.38 -3.54
C PRO A 368 -11.77 -1.97 -3.78
N VAL A 369 -11.05 -1.56 -2.73
CA VAL A 369 -9.63 -1.21 -2.84
C VAL A 369 -8.83 -2.44 -3.26
N MET A 370 -8.99 -3.56 -2.55
CA MET A 370 -8.32 -4.82 -2.91
C MET A 370 -8.71 -5.34 -4.29
N ALA A 371 -9.99 -5.19 -4.69
CA ALA A 371 -10.45 -5.65 -6.00
C ALA A 371 -9.72 -4.97 -7.17
N ARG A 372 -9.24 -3.74 -7.00
CA ARG A 372 -8.48 -2.99 -8.00
C ARG A 372 -7.00 -3.39 -8.11
N SER A 373 -6.48 -4.22 -7.20
CA SER A 373 -5.12 -4.78 -7.31
C SER A 373 -5.02 -5.97 -8.27
N ALA A 374 -6.14 -6.57 -8.63
CA ALA A 374 -6.19 -7.82 -9.41
C ALA A 374 -6.44 -7.58 -10.92
N GLU A 375 -6.53 -6.32 -11.34
CA GLU A 375 -6.60 -5.86 -12.73
C GLU A 375 -5.28 -5.20 -13.14
#